data_AF-A0A842UAV3-F1
#
_entry.id   AF-A0A842UAV3-F1
#
_cell.length_a   1.000
_cell.length_b   1.000
_cell.length_c   1.000
_cell.angle_alpha   90.00
_cell.angle_beta   90.00
_cell.angle_gamma   90.00
#
_symmetry.space_group_name_H-M   'P 1'
#
loop_
_entity.id
_entity.type
_entity.pdbx_description
1 polymer ?
#
loop_
_entity_poly.entity_id
_entity_poly.type
_entity_poly.pdbx_seq_one_letter_code
_entity_poly.pdbx_strand_id
1 'polypeptide(L)'
;VLVCGLSGAGKSTFLSFLKEKTFIEKNPTLGKEVFDFDIQGFKIEFFDMGGLKEYRSLWKAELHDVDLLIFIVDSTDEGKLNEAKIELSNLAGSSEDTSFLVLLNKVDRENALSTEEIIERLDLKQNKKYDFIRISSRTGFGLFKAFNRIFRILTGKGLQKNIKAKAFTIYDKGGVPLTTKEGKYDSKEVLSGGLLSAMTTFVKQSFHSDLNTVKMKDYIIIIQKTNHLMGSLIIEDVEKPIVKEAEENLRLLLQHLEKLCPELKKDKLNPQKIEDLVQDYYENIL
;
A
#
# COMPACT_ATOMS: atom_id res chain seq x y z
N VAL A 1 -5.63 -17.95 -3.47
CA VAL A 1 -6.41 -16.68 -3.57
C VAL A 1 -6.72 -16.39 -5.02
N LEU A 2 -7.97 -16.10 -5.37
CA LEU A 2 -8.35 -15.72 -6.73
C LEU A 2 -8.38 -14.19 -6.87
N VAL A 3 -7.70 -13.64 -7.87
CA VAL A 3 -7.75 -12.20 -8.19
C VAL A 3 -8.41 -12.01 -9.55
N CYS A 4 -9.60 -11.41 -9.55
CA CYS A 4 -10.41 -11.22 -10.75
C CYS A 4 -11.06 -9.83 -10.78
N GLY A 5 -11.77 -9.53 -11.87
CA GLY A 5 -12.27 -8.19 -12.20
C GLY A 5 -12.04 -7.84 -13.66
N LEU A 6 -12.70 -6.79 -14.15
CA LEU A 6 -12.72 -6.45 -15.57
C LEU A 6 -11.32 -6.14 -16.13
N SER A 7 -11.17 -6.26 -17.45
CA SER A 7 -9.93 -5.88 -18.12
C SER A 7 -9.58 -4.42 -17.87
N GLY A 8 -8.31 -4.15 -17.61
CA GLY A 8 -7.83 -2.81 -17.27
C GLY A 8 -8.02 -2.39 -15.81
N ALA A 9 -8.68 -3.17 -14.95
CA ALA A 9 -8.88 -2.80 -13.54
C ALA A 9 -7.57 -2.76 -12.70
N GLY A 10 -6.48 -3.37 -13.19
CA GLY A 10 -5.15 -3.29 -12.56
C GLY A 10 -4.75 -4.48 -11.67
N LYS A 11 -5.28 -5.68 -11.93
CA LYS A 11 -5.02 -6.93 -11.19
C LYS A 11 -3.55 -7.36 -11.21
N SER A 12 -2.99 -7.50 -12.40
CA SER A 12 -1.58 -7.89 -12.58
C SER A 12 -0.64 -6.82 -12.04
N THR A 13 -0.99 -5.53 -12.18
CA THR A 13 -0.24 -4.42 -11.58
C THR A 13 -0.28 -4.49 -10.06
N PHE A 14 -1.44 -4.77 -9.45
CA PHE A 14 -1.57 -4.95 -8.00
C PHE A 14 -0.64 -6.06 -7.49
N LEU A 15 -0.72 -7.25 -8.08
CA LEU A 15 0.10 -8.40 -7.67
C LEU A 15 1.59 -8.18 -7.92
N SER A 16 1.95 -7.60 -9.06
CA SER A 16 3.35 -7.30 -9.37
C SER A 16 3.90 -6.20 -8.46
N PHE A 17 3.08 -5.22 -8.06
CA PHE A 17 3.52 -4.23 -7.07
C PHE A 17 3.78 -4.90 -5.72
N LEU A 18 2.89 -5.80 -5.25
CA LEU A 18 3.12 -6.52 -4.00
C LEU A 18 4.42 -7.33 -4.02
N LYS A 19 4.78 -7.90 -5.17
CA LYS A 19 5.99 -8.71 -5.34
C LYS A 19 7.27 -7.88 -5.49
N GLU A 20 7.22 -6.87 -6.35
CA GLU A 20 8.39 -6.10 -6.78
C GLU A 20 8.56 -4.77 -6.01
N LYS A 21 7.60 -4.43 -5.16
CA LYS A 21 7.54 -3.18 -4.36
C LYS A 21 7.60 -1.89 -5.19
N THR A 22 7.32 -1.98 -6.49
CA THR A 22 7.35 -0.87 -7.43
C THR A 22 6.27 -1.02 -8.51
N PHE A 23 5.92 0.09 -9.14
CA PHE A 23 4.97 0.08 -10.25
C PHE A 23 5.61 -0.54 -11.49
N ILE A 24 4.96 -1.57 -12.02
CA ILE A 24 5.31 -2.21 -13.28
C ILE A 24 4.08 -2.16 -14.19
N GLU A 25 4.28 -1.61 -15.39
CA GLU A 25 3.26 -1.62 -16.43
C GLU A 25 3.04 -3.05 -16.94
N LYS A 26 1.78 -3.43 -17.12
CA LYS A 26 1.39 -4.79 -17.50
C LYS A 26 0.48 -4.77 -18.71
N ASN A 27 0.75 -5.68 -19.64
CA ASN A 27 -0.16 -5.99 -20.74
C ASN A 27 -1.39 -6.74 -20.22
N PRO A 28 -2.51 -6.76 -20.96
CA PRO A 28 -3.68 -7.55 -20.59
C PRO A 28 -3.32 -9.04 -20.41
N THR A 29 -3.61 -9.61 -19.24
CA THR A 29 -3.45 -11.04 -18.97
C THR A 29 -4.45 -11.86 -19.80
N LEU A 30 -3.94 -12.87 -20.47
CA LEU A 30 -4.72 -13.89 -21.17
C LEU A 30 -4.80 -15.13 -20.28
N GLY A 31 -5.99 -15.66 -20.03
CA GLY A 31 -6.15 -16.85 -19.19
C GLY A 31 -5.86 -16.60 -17.71
N LYS A 32 -4.79 -17.21 -17.17
CA LYS A 32 -4.41 -17.21 -15.75
C LYS A 32 -2.89 -17.10 -15.61
N GLU A 33 -2.42 -16.27 -14.68
CA GLU A 33 -1.03 -16.23 -14.20
C GLU A 33 -0.99 -16.54 -12.70
N VAL A 34 0.05 -17.21 -12.22
CA VAL A 34 0.19 -17.60 -10.80
C VAL A 34 1.33 -16.80 -10.16
N PHE A 35 1.05 -16.22 -9.00
CA PHE A 35 2.02 -15.50 -8.18
C PHE A 35 2.17 -16.16 -6.82
N ASP A 36 3.38 -16.62 -6.52
CA ASP A 36 3.73 -17.19 -5.22
C ASP A 36 4.32 -16.13 -4.29
N PHE A 37 3.82 -16.11 -3.05
CA PHE A 37 4.32 -15.29 -1.96
C PHE A 37 4.66 -16.17 -0.76
N ASP A 38 5.85 -15.97 -0.19
CA ASP A 38 6.25 -16.58 1.09
C ASP A 38 6.35 -15.49 2.16
N ILE A 39 5.41 -15.52 3.11
CA ILE A 39 5.23 -14.43 4.08
C ILE A 39 4.97 -15.02 5.46
N GLN A 40 5.91 -14.77 6.38
CA GLN A 40 5.83 -15.22 7.77
C GLN A 40 5.58 -16.73 7.91
N GLY A 41 6.19 -17.52 7.01
CA GLY A 41 6.06 -18.97 6.97
C GLY A 41 4.79 -19.49 6.29
N PHE A 42 3.97 -18.60 5.73
CA PHE A 42 2.82 -18.97 4.91
C PHE A 42 3.16 -18.83 3.43
N LYS A 43 2.89 -19.89 2.67
CA LYS A 43 2.90 -19.85 1.21
C LYS A 43 1.50 -19.52 0.72
N ILE A 44 1.38 -18.42 -0.01
CA ILE A 44 0.11 -17.94 -0.54
C ILE A 44 0.24 -17.87 -2.06
N GLU A 45 -0.60 -18.64 -2.76
CA GLU A 45 -0.71 -18.60 -4.21
C GLU A 45 -1.84 -17.63 -4.61
N PHE A 46 -1.54 -16.71 -5.51
CA PHE A 46 -2.50 -15.82 -6.12
C PHE A 46 -2.69 -16.18 -7.59
N PHE A 47 -3.94 -16.37 -7.99
CA PHE A 47 -4.34 -16.62 -9.37
C PHE A 47 -4.81 -15.30 -9.99
N ASP A 48 -3.96 -14.67 -10.82
CA ASP A 48 -4.30 -13.48 -11.60
C ASP A 48 -5.10 -13.88 -12.83
N MET A 49 -6.39 -13.55 -12.84
CA MET A 49 -7.28 -13.96 -13.92
C MET A 49 -7.40 -12.91 -15.01
N GLY A 50 -7.42 -13.35 -16.26
CA GLY A 50 -7.68 -12.51 -17.43
C GLY A 50 -9.02 -11.77 -17.33
N GLY A 51 -9.00 -10.47 -17.64
CA GLY A 51 -10.15 -9.58 -17.49
C GLY A 51 -11.06 -9.45 -18.72
N LEU A 52 -10.57 -9.88 -19.88
CA LEU A 52 -11.31 -9.82 -21.13
C LEU A 52 -12.45 -10.83 -21.11
N LYS A 53 -13.57 -10.47 -21.75
CA LYS A 53 -14.83 -11.23 -21.68
C LYS A 53 -14.66 -12.71 -22.03
N GLU A 54 -13.82 -13.03 -23.00
CA GLU A 54 -13.52 -14.40 -23.44
C GLU A 54 -12.84 -15.28 -22.38
N TYR A 55 -12.14 -14.71 -21.39
CA TYR A 55 -11.46 -15.46 -20.33
C TYR A 55 -12.25 -15.55 -19.02
N ARG A 56 -13.36 -14.81 -18.87
CA ARG A 56 -14.09 -14.73 -17.59
C ARG A 56 -14.79 -16.02 -17.19
N SER A 57 -15.04 -16.91 -18.15
CA SER A 57 -15.55 -18.26 -17.88
C SER A 57 -14.64 -19.06 -16.95
N LEU A 58 -13.32 -18.77 -16.96
CA LEU A 58 -12.34 -19.43 -16.09
C LEU A 58 -12.49 -18.99 -14.62
N TRP A 59 -13.05 -17.82 -14.33
CA TRP A 59 -13.12 -17.30 -12.96
C TRP A 59 -13.93 -18.21 -12.04
N LYS A 60 -15.04 -18.77 -12.52
CA LYS A 60 -15.88 -19.69 -11.76
C LYS A 60 -15.18 -21.03 -11.52
N ALA A 61 -14.43 -21.52 -12.50
CA ALA A 61 -13.70 -22.78 -12.37
C ALA A 61 -12.66 -22.70 -11.24
N GLU A 62 -11.93 -21.60 -11.15
CA GLU A 62 -10.90 -21.38 -10.12
C GLU A 62 -11.48 -20.99 -8.75
N LEU A 63 -12.76 -20.62 -8.67
CA LEU A 63 -13.39 -20.18 -7.42
C LEU A 63 -13.55 -21.32 -6.40
N HIS A 64 -13.69 -22.56 -6.87
CA HIS A 64 -13.91 -23.72 -6.01
C HIS A 64 -12.70 -24.07 -5.13
N ASP A 65 -11.50 -23.69 -5.54
CA ASP A 65 -10.24 -24.08 -4.90
C ASP A 65 -9.57 -22.92 -4.14
N VAL A 66 -10.33 -21.88 -3.75
CA VAL A 66 -9.77 -20.70 -3.05
C VAL A 66 -10.52 -20.28 -1.80
N ASP A 67 -9.76 -19.89 -0.77
CA ASP A 67 -10.30 -19.35 0.49
C ASP A 67 -10.81 -17.91 0.36
N LEU A 68 -10.28 -17.15 -0.60
CA LEU A 68 -10.53 -15.73 -0.79
C LEU A 68 -10.60 -15.36 -2.28
N LEU A 69 -11.64 -14.61 -2.62
CA LEU A 69 -11.76 -13.88 -3.87
C LEU A 69 -11.47 -12.39 -3.64
N ILE A 70 -10.55 -11.86 -4.44
CA ILE A 70 -10.27 -10.43 -4.56
C ILE A 70 -10.85 -9.95 -5.88
N PHE A 71 -11.83 -9.05 -5.82
CA PHE A 71 -12.42 -8.42 -7.00
C PHE A 71 -11.90 -6.99 -7.13
N ILE A 72 -11.15 -6.69 -8.18
CA ILE A 72 -10.61 -5.34 -8.41
C ILE A 72 -11.52 -4.55 -9.36
N VAL A 73 -11.94 -3.37 -8.92
CA VAL A 73 -12.76 -2.42 -9.67
C VAL A 73 -11.91 -1.22 -10.08
N ASP A 74 -12.05 -0.79 -11.32
CA ASP A 74 -11.52 0.50 -11.77
C ASP A 74 -12.45 1.62 -11.25
N SER A 75 -12.00 2.39 -10.26
CA SER A 75 -12.80 3.48 -9.70
C SER A 75 -13.03 4.66 -10.65
N THR A 76 -12.43 4.64 -11.84
CA THR A 76 -12.46 5.76 -12.79
C THR A 76 -13.32 5.45 -14.02
N ASP A 77 -13.81 4.22 -14.15
CA ASP A 77 -14.56 3.73 -15.30
C ASP A 77 -16.02 3.45 -14.93
N GLU A 78 -16.79 4.54 -14.76
CA GLU A 78 -18.20 4.47 -14.39
C GLU A 78 -19.02 3.61 -15.37
N GLY A 79 -18.71 3.69 -16.67
CA GLY A 79 -19.42 2.97 -17.72
C GLY A 79 -19.32 1.44 -17.60
N LYS A 80 -18.31 0.93 -16.89
CA LYS A 80 -18.12 -0.51 -16.64
C LYS A 80 -18.59 -1.00 -15.28
N LEU A 81 -19.09 -0.13 -14.40
CA LEU A 81 -19.55 -0.55 -13.07
C LEU A 81 -20.75 -1.51 -13.13
N ASN A 82 -21.67 -1.31 -14.08
CA ASN A 82 -22.78 -2.25 -14.29
C ASN A 82 -22.29 -3.64 -14.74
N GLU A 83 -21.28 -3.70 -15.60
CA GLU A 83 -20.66 -4.95 -16.02
C GLU A 83 -19.95 -5.62 -14.83
N ALA A 84 -19.21 -4.84 -14.03
CA ALA A 84 -18.54 -5.32 -12.83
C ALA A 84 -19.53 -5.87 -11.79
N LYS A 85 -20.67 -5.20 -11.58
CA LYS A 85 -21.77 -5.65 -10.74
C LYS A 85 -22.28 -7.03 -11.13
N ILE A 86 -22.55 -7.23 -12.43
CA ILE A 86 -23.07 -8.51 -12.94
C ILE A 86 -22.06 -9.63 -12.66
N GLU A 87 -20.79 -9.41 -12.98
CA GLU A 87 -19.76 -10.43 -12.77
C GLU A 87 -19.54 -10.75 -11.29
N LEU A 88 -19.44 -9.72 -10.44
CA LEU A 88 -19.26 -9.89 -8.99
C LEU A 88 -20.47 -10.61 -8.37
N SER A 89 -21.69 -10.26 -8.78
CA SER A 89 -22.92 -10.94 -8.32
C SER A 89 -22.95 -12.41 -8.75
N ASN A 90 -22.51 -12.72 -9.97
CA ASN A 90 -22.42 -14.09 -10.47
C ASN A 90 -21.42 -14.92 -9.66
N LEU A 91 -20.25 -14.35 -9.33
CA LEU A 91 -19.23 -15.00 -8.51
C LEU A 91 -19.72 -15.20 -7.07
N ALA A 92 -20.34 -14.17 -6.47
CA ALA A 92 -20.88 -14.24 -5.12
C ALA A 92 -21.97 -15.30 -4.94
N GLY A 93 -22.78 -15.55 -5.99
CA GLY A 93 -23.77 -16.62 -6.00
C GLY A 93 -23.23 -18.01 -6.32
N SER A 94 -21.95 -18.13 -6.72
CA SER A 94 -21.36 -19.42 -7.12
C SER A 94 -20.61 -20.13 -5.97
N SER A 95 -20.34 -19.44 -4.86
CA SER A 95 -19.70 -20.01 -3.67
C SER A 95 -20.23 -19.30 -2.43
N GLU A 96 -20.71 -20.03 -1.42
CA GLU A 96 -21.14 -19.43 -0.14
C GLU A 96 -19.96 -19.23 0.82
N ASP A 97 -19.01 -20.19 0.84
CA ASP A 97 -17.91 -20.24 1.81
C ASP A 97 -16.74 -19.29 1.49
N THR A 98 -16.59 -18.87 0.23
CA THR A 98 -15.49 -17.97 -0.15
C THR A 98 -15.72 -16.57 0.40
N SER A 99 -14.67 -16.01 1.03
CA SER A 99 -14.64 -14.60 1.47
C SER A 99 -14.41 -13.66 0.28
N PHE A 100 -14.99 -12.46 0.33
CA PHE A 100 -14.91 -11.46 -0.75
C PHE A 100 -14.25 -10.17 -0.27
N LEU A 101 -13.18 -9.76 -0.95
CA LEU A 101 -12.52 -8.47 -0.77
C LEU A 101 -12.61 -7.68 -2.08
N VAL A 102 -13.18 -6.48 -2.03
CA VAL A 102 -13.31 -5.58 -3.19
C VAL A 102 -12.26 -4.49 -3.09
N LEU A 103 -11.38 -4.41 -4.08
CA LEU A 103 -10.36 -3.37 -4.18
C LEU A 103 -10.78 -2.31 -5.18
N LEU A 104 -10.93 -1.07 -4.70
CA LEU A 104 -11.30 0.10 -5.48
C LEU A 104 -10.02 0.77 -5.98
N ASN A 105 -9.62 0.49 -7.21
CA ASN A 105 -8.29 0.83 -7.74
C ASN A 105 -8.30 2.13 -8.55
N LYS A 106 -7.09 2.67 -8.77
CA LYS A 106 -6.82 3.91 -9.54
C LYS A 106 -7.34 5.17 -8.86
N VAL A 107 -7.38 5.18 -7.53
CA VAL A 107 -7.80 6.35 -6.73
C VAL A 107 -6.82 7.53 -6.82
N ASP A 108 -5.68 7.34 -7.48
CA ASP A 108 -4.72 8.40 -7.83
C ASP A 108 -5.20 9.31 -8.98
N ARG A 109 -6.27 8.94 -9.69
CA ARG A 109 -6.82 9.75 -10.79
C ARG A 109 -7.89 10.71 -10.30
N GLU A 110 -7.94 11.90 -10.88
CA GLU A 110 -8.88 12.98 -10.50
C GLU A 110 -10.35 12.58 -10.66
N ASN A 111 -10.66 11.73 -11.64
CA ASN A 111 -12.01 11.25 -11.90
C ASN A 111 -12.37 9.95 -11.16
N ALA A 112 -11.61 9.57 -10.12
CA ALA A 112 -11.93 8.40 -9.32
C ALA A 112 -13.17 8.64 -8.45
N LEU A 113 -14.17 7.79 -8.60
CA LEU A 113 -15.40 7.82 -7.82
C LEU A 113 -15.13 7.58 -6.32
N SER A 114 -16.03 8.11 -5.49
CA SER A 114 -16.07 7.82 -4.06
C SER A 114 -16.42 6.35 -3.79
N THR A 115 -16.15 5.91 -2.55
CA THR A 115 -16.46 4.52 -2.16
C THR A 115 -17.97 4.31 -2.16
N GLU A 116 -18.71 5.30 -1.69
CA GLU A 116 -20.17 5.33 -1.56
C GLU A 116 -20.83 5.20 -2.93
N GLU A 117 -20.39 5.99 -3.91
CA GLU A 117 -20.88 5.95 -5.30
C GLU A 117 -20.67 4.58 -5.96
N ILE A 118 -19.53 3.93 -5.69
CA ILE A 118 -19.24 2.61 -6.25
C ILE A 118 -20.09 1.56 -5.54
N ILE A 119 -20.22 1.60 -4.21
CA ILE A 119 -21.05 0.65 -3.46
C ILE A 119 -22.51 0.73 -3.93
N GLU A 120 -23.05 1.94 -4.09
CA GLU A 120 -24.41 2.15 -4.59
C GLU A 120 -24.60 1.57 -5.99
N ARG A 121 -23.66 1.82 -6.91
CA ARG A 121 -23.74 1.29 -8.28
C ARG A 121 -23.52 -0.23 -8.37
N LEU A 122 -22.66 -0.79 -7.50
CA LEU A 122 -22.44 -2.23 -7.45
C LEU A 122 -23.67 -2.95 -6.89
N ASP A 123 -24.48 -2.30 -6.04
CA ASP A 123 -25.78 -2.79 -5.54
C ASP A 123 -25.71 -4.29 -5.20
N LEU A 124 -24.75 -4.62 -4.34
CA LEU A 124 -24.46 -5.99 -3.96
C LEU A 124 -25.50 -6.48 -2.95
N LYS A 125 -25.92 -7.75 -3.07
CA LYS A 125 -26.91 -8.37 -2.17
C LYS A 125 -26.47 -8.29 -0.71
N GLN A 126 -27.39 -7.90 0.17
CA GLN A 126 -27.16 -7.70 1.62
C GLN A 126 -26.70 -8.96 2.38
N ASN A 127 -26.83 -10.15 1.79
CA ASN A 127 -26.56 -11.42 2.47
C ASN A 127 -25.06 -11.82 2.50
N LYS A 128 -24.18 -11.08 1.81
CA LYS A 128 -22.73 -11.26 1.92
C LYS A 128 -22.07 -10.00 2.48
N LYS A 129 -21.11 -10.18 3.39
CA LYS A 129 -20.21 -9.11 3.81
C LYS A 129 -19.12 -8.93 2.76
N TYR A 130 -19.00 -7.71 2.24
CA TYR A 130 -17.91 -7.28 1.38
C TYR A 130 -17.06 -6.28 2.15
N ASP A 131 -15.74 -6.47 2.12
CA ASP A 131 -14.82 -5.42 2.53
C ASP A 131 -14.42 -4.59 1.32
N PHE A 132 -14.38 -3.27 1.49
CA PHE A 132 -13.93 -2.35 0.45
C PHE A 132 -12.64 -1.67 0.89
N ILE A 133 -11.62 -1.71 0.04
CA ILE A 133 -10.35 -1.02 0.28
C ILE A 133 -10.00 -0.20 -0.96
N ARG A 134 -9.81 1.10 -0.76
CA ARG A 134 -9.28 2.01 -1.79
C ARG A 134 -7.80 1.77 -1.96
N ILE A 135 -7.36 1.60 -3.21
CA ILE A 135 -5.96 1.38 -3.55
C ILE A 135 -5.55 2.18 -4.80
N SER A 136 -4.25 2.44 -4.92
CA SER A 136 -3.64 2.74 -6.21
C SER A 136 -2.47 1.82 -6.45
N SER A 137 -2.63 0.91 -7.39
CA SER A 137 -1.54 0.03 -7.85
C SER A 137 -0.44 0.80 -8.60
N ARG A 138 -0.67 2.06 -8.96
CA ARG A 138 0.33 2.93 -9.60
C ARG A 138 1.29 3.56 -8.60
N THR A 139 0.81 3.79 -7.38
CA THR A 139 1.48 4.62 -6.38
C THR A 139 1.82 3.84 -5.13
N GLY A 140 1.16 2.70 -4.87
CA GLY A 140 1.29 1.90 -3.65
C GLY A 140 0.23 2.21 -2.59
N PHE A 141 -0.67 3.16 -2.85
CA PHE A 141 -1.65 3.61 -1.87
C PHE A 141 -2.57 2.46 -1.49
N GLY A 142 -2.78 2.26 -0.19
CA GLY A 142 -3.67 1.23 0.35
C GLY A 142 -3.21 -0.22 0.15
N LEU A 143 -2.07 -0.47 -0.50
CA LEU A 143 -1.64 -1.84 -0.85
C LEU A 143 -1.27 -2.68 0.38
N PHE A 144 -0.55 -2.14 1.35
CA PHE A 144 -0.29 -2.87 2.61
C PHE A 144 -1.57 -3.12 3.39
N LYS A 145 -2.48 -2.14 3.43
CA LYS A 145 -3.79 -2.30 4.08
C LYS A 145 -4.57 -3.45 3.44
N ALA A 146 -4.59 -3.51 2.11
CA ALA A 146 -5.16 -4.61 1.35
C ALA A 146 -4.46 -5.94 1.67
N PHE A 147 -3.12 -5.95 1.65
CA PHE A 147 -2.32 -7.15 1.89
C PHE A 147 -2.47 -7.70 3.32
N ASN A 148 -2.45 -6.83 4.33
CA ASN A 148 -2.74 -7.20 5.72
C ASN A 148 -4.18 -7.70 5.89
N ARG A 149 -5.15 -7.14 5.16
CA ARG A 149 -6.53 -7.67 5.18
C ARG A 149 -6.59 -9.06 4.58
N ILE A 150 -5.94 -9.29 3.44
CA ILE A 150 -5.82 -10.61 2.80
C ILE A 150 -5.20 -11.61 3.77
N PHE A 151 -4.05 -11.28 4.36
CA PHE A 151 -3.36 -12.15 5.31
C PHE A 151 -4.23 -12.48 6.54
N ARG A 152 -4.96 -11.50 7.07
CA ARG A 152 -5.92 -11.72 8.17
C ARG A 152 -7.06 -12.65 7.82
N ILE A 153 -7.62 -12.52 6.61
CA ILE A 153 -8.69 -13.40 6.16
C ILE A 153 -8.17 -14.85 6.05
N LEU A 154 -6.99 -15.03 5.48
CA LEU A 154 -6.42 -16.36 5.24
C LEU A 154 -5.90 -17.06 6.50
N THR A 155 -5.33 -16.30 7.44
CA THR A 155 -4.60 -16.89 8.58
C THR A 155 -5.27 -16.65 9.94
N GLY A 156 -6.27 -15.76 10.00
CA GLY A 156 -6.83 -15.25 11.26
C GLY A 156 -5.90 -14.33 12.05
N LYS A 157 -4.68 -14.06 11.56
CA LYS A 157 -3.63 -13.27 12.24
C LYS A 157 -3.36 -11.97 11.50
N GLY A 158 -2.98 -10.93 12.23
CA GLY A 158 -2.40 -9.74 11.60
C GLY A 158 -0.97 -10.01 11.13
N LEU A 159 -0.55 -9.34 10.06
CA LEU A 159 0.86 -9.32 9.70
C LEU A 159 1.67 -8.78 10.88
N GLN A 160 2.66 -9.55 11.31
CA GLN A 160 3.61 -9.08 12.31
C GLN A 160 4.53 -8.04 11.68
N LYS A 161 4.74 -6.94 12.39
CA LYS A 161 5.67 -5.90 11.97
C LYS A 161 7.05 -6.24 12.51
N ASN A 162 8.02 -6.35 11.62
CA ASN A 162 9.41 -6.57 12.01
C ASN A 162 10.07 -5.27 12.45
N ILE A 163 9.56 -4.13 11.98
CA ILE A 163 10.10 -2.81 12.28
C ILE A 163 9.15 -2.10 13.23
N LYS A 164 9.67 -1.71 14.40
CA LYS A 164 8.95 -0.89 15.39
C LYS A 164 9.53 0.52 15.39
N ALA A 165 8.90 1.43 14.66
CA ALA A 165 9.29 2.84 14.71
C ALA A 165 8.88 3.50 16.01
N LYS A 166 9.83 4.18 16.64
CA LYS A 166 9.62 5.11 17.76
C LYS A 166 9.21 6.49 17.26
N ALA A 167 9.79 6.91 16.14
CA ALA A 167 9.41 8.13 15.46
C ALA A 167 9.64 8.00 13.96
N PHE A 168 8.85 8.76 13.20
CA PHE A 168 8.99 8.89 11.76
C PHE A 168 8.67 10.32 11.36
N THR A 169 9.57 10.95 10.60
CA THR A 169 9.43 12.34 10.19
C THR A 169 9.80 12.48 8.72
N ILE A 170 8.95 13.14 7.93
CA ILE A 170 9.29 13.57 6.57
C ILE A 170 9.59 15.06 6.60
N TYR A 171 10.64 15.44 5.90
CA TYR A 171 11.13 16.80 5.76
C TYR A 171 11.14 17.19 4.28
N ASP A 172 11.01 18.48 4.01
CA ASP A 172 11.29 19.05 2.70
C ASP A 172 12.80 19.14 2.42
N LYS A 173 13.14 19.62 1.22
CA LYS A 173 14.53 19.91 0.78
C LYS A 173 15.30 20.87 1.69
N GLY A 174 14.61 21.69 2.48
CA GLY A 174 15.20 22.65 3.41
C GLY A 174 15.34 22.11 4.84
N GLY A 175 15.02 20.83 5.05
CA GLY A 175 15.02 20.20 6.37
C GLY A 175 13.91 20.72 7.28
N VAL A 176 12.83 21.28 6.73
CA VAL A 176 11.64 21.66 7.50
C VAL A 176 10.73 20.43 7.62
N PRO A 177 10.31 20.03 8.84
CA PRO A 177 9.43 18.90 9.01
C PRO A 177 8.05 19.18 8.39
N LEU A 178 7.59 18.25 7.54
CA LEU A 178 6.29 18.28 6.88
C LEU A 178 5.24 17.45 7.63
N THR A 179 5.68 16.38 8.29
CA THR A 179 4.86 15.50 9.12
C THR A 179 5.75 14.81 10.13
N THR A 180 5.24 14.61 11.34
CA THR A 180 5.90 13.84 12.40
C THR A 180 4.90 12.88 12.98
N LYS A 181 5.25 11.59 13.03
CA LYS A 181 4.52 10.58 13.78
C LYS A 181 5.36 10.05 14.94
N GLU A 182 4.77 10.08 16.12
CA GLU A 182 5.24 9.30 17.25
C GLU A 182 4.75 7.84 17.07
N GLY A 183 5.57 6.86 17.45
CA GLY A 183 5.16 5.46 17.43
C GLY A 183 3.98 5.19 18.38
N LYS A 184 3.34 4.02 18.28
CA LYS A 184 2.24 3.58 19.17
C LYS A 184 2.60 3.45 20.66
N TYR A 185 3.80 3.85 21.06
CA TYR A 185 4.27 3.81 22.45
C TYR A 185 4.54 5.23 22.91
N ASP A 186 4.01 5.58 24.08
CA ASP A 186 4.09 6.87 24.75
C ASP A 186 5.55 7.29 24.95
N SER A 187 6.15 7.94 23.95
CA SER A 187 7.55 8.36 23.96
C SER A 187 7.68 9.85 23.67
N LYS A 188 6.85 10.67 24.34
CA LYS A 188 7.04 12.12 24.45
C LYS A 188 8.47 12.50 24.89
N GLU A 189 9.17 11.60 25.58
CA GLU A 189 10.56 11.79 25.99
C GLU A 189 11.55 11.72 24.82
N VAL A 190 11.37 10.80 23.85
CA VAL A 190 12.30 10.65 22.72
C VAL A 190 12.24 11.88 21.82
N LEU A 191 11.03 12.39 21.55
CA LEU A 191 10.83 13.58 20.72
C LEU A 191 10.80 14.89 21.53
N SER A 192 11.07 14.85 22.84
CA SER A 192 11.17 16.06 23.67
C SER A 192 12.12 17.03 22.97
N GLY A 193 11.64 18.25 22.72
CA GLY A 193 12.08 19.14 21.63
C GLY A 193 13.58 19.30 21.37
N GLY A 194 14.46 18.98 22.33
CA GLY A 194 15.90 18.87 22.13
C GLY A 194 16.32 17.82 21.08
N LEU A 195 15.79 16.59 21.11
CA LEU A 195 16.18 15.58 20.12
C LEU A 195 15.62 15.93 18.73
N LEU A 196 14.36 16.36 18.65
CA LEU A 196 13.76 16.78 17.39
C LEU A 196 14.49 17.99 16.78
N SER A 197 14.92 18.94 17.62
CA SER A 197 15.73 20.09 17.19
C SER A 197 17.12 19.66 16.73
N ALA A 198 17.78 18.77 17.47
CA ALA A 198 19.07 18.20 17.08
C ALA A 198 18.96 17.43 15.77
N MET A 199 17.90 16.64 15.58
CA MET A 199 17.61 15.94 14.33
C MET A 199 17.32 16.91 13.20
N THR A 200 16.48 17.93 13.42
CA THR A 200 16.19 18.94 12.40
C THR A 200 17.47 19.66 11.97
N THR A 201 18.34 19.97 12.93
CA THR A 201 19.66 20.57 12.66
C THR A 201 20.57 19.61 11.90
N PHE A 202 20.65 18.35 12.35
CA PHE A 202 21.44 17.30 11.71
C PHE A 202 20.98 17.05 10.28
N VAL A 203 19.68 17.01 10.05
CA VAL A 203 19.02 16.84 8.75
C VAL A 203 19.32 18.00 7.81
N LYS A 204 19.19 19.24 8.30
CA LYS A 204 19.57 20.44 7.54
C LYS A 204 21.03 20.42 7.11
N GLN A 205 21.92 19.93 7.98
CA GLN A 205 23.35 19.80 7.68
C GLN A 205 23.66 18.60 6.78
N SER A 206 22.91 17.50 6.92
CA SER A 206 23.14 16.23 6.22
C SER A 206 22.53 16.17 4.84
N PHE A 207 21.71 17.13 4.44
CA PHE A 207 21.28 17.24 3.03
C PHE A 207 22.47 17.28 2.06
N HIS A 208 23.63 17.75 2.53
CA HIS A 208 24.89 17.82 1.78
C HIS A 208 25.85 16.65 2.04
N SER A 209 25.52 15.69 2.90
CA SER A 209 26.36 14.53 3.23
C SER A 209 25.66 13.20 2.91
N ASP A 210 26.41 12.10 2.83
CA ASP A 210 25.90 10.77 2.47
C ASP A 210 25.66 9.87 3.70
N LEU A 211 25.30 10.47 4.84
CA LEU A 211 24.99 9.74 6.06
C LEU A 211 23.56 9.17 6.01
N ASN A 212 23.45 7.85 5.87
CA ASN A 212 22.16 7.14 5.82
C ASN A 212 21.71 6.58 7.18
N THR A 213 22.65 6.37 8.12
CA THR A 213 22.34 5.77 9.43
C THR A 213 23.22 6.34 10.54
N VAL A 214 22.61 6.61 11.70
CA VAL A 214 23.28 7.04 12.92
C VAL A 214 22.88 6.10 14.05
N LYS A 215 23.87 5.39 14.62
CA LYS A 215 23.65 4.50 15.76
C LYS A 215 23.84 5.26 17.08
N MET A 216 22.83 5.18 17.94
CA MET A 216 22.86 5.65 19.32
C MET A 216 22.87 4.44 20.28
N LYS A 217 22.91 4.70 21.59
CA LYS A 217 23.00 3.64 22.62
C LYS A 217 21.86 2.63 22.54
N ASP A 218 20.63 3.10 22.39
CA ASP A 218 19.41 2.27 22.42
C ASP A 218 18.61 2.32 21.11
N TYR A 219 19.04 3.14 20.15
CA TYR A 219 18.28 3.47 18.95
C TYR A 219 19.17 3.56 17.72
N ILE A 220 18.56 3.32 16.57
CA ILE A 220 19.15 3.59 15.26
C ILE A 220 18.27 4.63 14.58
N ILE A 221 18.89 5.72 14.15
CA ILE A 221 18.26 6.73 13.30
C ILE A 221 18.64 6.42 11.87
N ILE A 222 17.64 6.09 11.07
CA ILE A 222 17.76 5.88 9.64
C ILE A 222 17.34 7.17 8.94
N ILE A 223 18.12 7.60 7.96
CA ILE A 223 17.86 8.78 7.15
C ILE A 223 17.97 8.37 5.69
N GLN A 224 16.96 8.74 4.91
CA GLN A 224 16.96 8.55 3.47
C GLN A 224 16.60 9.86 2.79
N LYS A 225 17.17 10.12 1.63
CA LYS A 225 16.92 11.32 0.83
C LYS A 225 16.51 10.96 -0.59
N THR A 226 15.64 11.79 -1.14
CA THR A 226 15.31 11.82 -2.57
C THR A 226 15.52 13.26 -3.08
N ASN A 227 15.05 13.61 -4.27
CA ASN A 227 15.36 14.91 -4.90
C ASN A 227 14.76 16.11 -4.15
N HIS A 228 13.64 15.91 -3.46
CA HIS A 228 12.80 16.95 -2.86
C HIS A 228 12.37 16.64 -1.43
N LEU A 229 12.55 15.39 -0.98
CA LEU A 229 12.19 14.94 0.36
C LEU A 229 13.37 14.31 1.07
N MET A 230 13.30 14.33 2.39
CA MET A 230 14.13 13.50 3.24
C MET A 230 13.26 12.89 4.33
N GLY A 231 13.52 11.63 4.67
CA GLY A 231 12.81 10.91 5.71
C GLY A 231 13.77 10.55 6.83
N SER A 232 13.27 10.60 8.06
CA SER A 232 13.94 10.02 9.22
C SER A 232 13.04 8.99 9.89
N LEU A 233 13.63 7.86 10.27
CA LEU A 233 12.97 6.76 10.94
C LEU A 233 13.83 6.37 12.14
N ILE A 234 13.25 6.42 13.33
CA ILE A 234 13.91 6.01 14.58
C ILE A 234 13.37 4.64 14.96
N ILE A 235 14.27 3.66 15.08
CA ILE A 235 13.95 2.29 15.50
C ILE A 235 14.81 1.90 16.70
N GLU A 236 14.40 0.85 17.42
CA GLU A 236 15.25 0.24 18.46
C GLU A 236 16.56 -0.30 17.85
N ASP A 237 17.60 -0.45 18.66
CA ASP A 237 18.83 -1.11 18.23
C ASP A 237 18.57 -2.60 17.93
N VAL A 238 18.29 -2.88 16.65
CA VAL A 238 17.95 -4.21 16.12
C VAL A 238 19.04 -4.73 15.19
N GLU A 239 18.92 -5.99 14.79
CA GLU A 239 19.90 -6.64 13.92
C GLU A 239 20.00 -5.95 12.54
N LYS A 240 21.22 -5.96 11.97
CA LYS A 240 21.54 -5.30 10.69
C LYS A 240 20.57 -5.61 9.52
N PRO A 241 20.05 -6.84 9.34
CA PRO A 241 19.09 -7.12 8.26
C PRO A 241 17.80 -6.29 8.39
N ILE A 242 17.29 -6.12 9.61
CA ILE A 242 16.08 -5.32 9.87
C ILE A 242 16.35 -3.83 9.60
N VAL A 243 17.55 -3.35 9.94
CA VAL A 243 17.98 -1.98 9.64
C VAL A 243 18.00 -1.73 8.13
N LYS A 244 18.56 -2.66 7.35
CA LYS A 244 18.59 -2.56 5.88
C LYS A 244 17.20 -2.60 5.26
N GLU A 245 16.31 -3.44 5.80
CA GLU A 245 14.90 -3.47 5.37
C GLU A 245 14.21 -2.13 5.64
N ALA A 246 14.44 -1.55 6.82
CA ALA A 246 13.90 -0.24 7.19
C ALA A 246 14.46 0.91 6.33
N GLU A 247 15.76 0.89 5.99
CA GLU A 247 16.39 1.81 5.03
C GLU A 247 15.69 1.75 3.67
N GLU A 248 15.49 0.55 3.14
CA GLU A 248 14.86 0.33 1.84
C GLU A 248 13.38 0.73 1.83
N ASN A 249 12.61 0.36 2.87
CA ASN A 249 11.21 0.74 3.00
C ASN A 249 11.05 2.26 3.10
N LEU A 250 11.93 2.94 3.86
CA LEU A 250 11.94 4.39 3.97
C LEU A 250 12.26 5.05 2.61
N ARG A 251 13.26 4.54 1.89
CA ARG A 251 13.64 5.04 0.57
C ARG A 251 12.50 4.91 -0.44
N LEU A 252 11.85 3.74 -0.50
CA LEU A 252 10.72 3.48 -1.39
C LEU A 252 9.54 4.41 -1.08
N LEU A 253 9.27 4.66 0.20
CA LEU A 253 8.23 5.62 0.59
C LEU A 253 8.53 7.02 0.04
N LEU A 254 9.74 7.54 0.26
CA LEU A 254 10.11 8.87 -0.21
C LEU A 254 9.94 8.99 -1.73
N GLN A 255 10.37 7.98 -2.48
CA GLN A 255 10.18 7.92 -3.92
C GLN A 255 8.71 7.92 -4.34
N HIS A 256 7.86 7.19 -3.60
CA HIS A 256 6.42 7.19 -3.85
C HIS A 256 5.77 8.54 -3.53
N LEU A 257 6.13 9.18 -2.42
CA LEU A 257 5.64 10.51 -2.05
C LEU A 257 6.04 11.55 -3.10
N GLU A 258 7.27 11.52 -3.60
CA GLU A 258 7.71 12.43 -4.68
C GLU A 258 6.89 12.28 -5.97
N LYS A 259 6.57 11.03 -6.33
CA LYS A 259 5.75 10.73 -7.51
C LYS A 259 4.31 11.23 -7.34
N LEU A 260 3.78 11.18 -6.11
CA LEU A 260 2.41 11.53 -5.75
C LEU A 260 2.18 13.02 -5.49
N CYS A 261 3.24 13.72 -5.13
CA CYS A 261 3.21 15.15 -4.86
C CYS A 261 4.06 15.88 -5.90
N PRO A 262 3.61 15.99 -7.17
CA PRO A 262 4.31 16.76 -8.19
C PRO A 262 4.51 18.24 -7.79
N GLU A 263 3.69 18.75 -6.87
CA GLU A 263 3.86 20.05 -6.23
C GLU A 263 5.17 20.18 -5.43
N LEU A 264 5.83 19.08 -5.03
CA LEU A 264 7.17 19.11 -4.41
C LEU A 264 8.24 19.70 -5.34
N LYS A 265 8.00 19.66 -6.66
CA LYS A 265 8.85 20.33 -7.66
C LYS A 265 8.65 21.84 -7.70
N LYS A 266 7.62 22.35 -7.03
CA LYS A 266 7.24 23.77 -6.95
C LYS A 266 7.41 24.23 -5.50
N ASP A 267 7.69 25.51 -5.26
CA ASP A 267 7.90 26.01 -3.89
C ASP A 267 6.60 26.14 -3.06
N LYS A 268 5.47 25.60 -3.55
CA LYS A 268 4.19 25.56 -2.83
C LYS A 268 3.84 24.12 -2.48
N LEU A 269 4.40 23.63 -1.37
CA LEU A 269 3.99 22.36 -0.79
C LEU A 269 2.56 22.46 -0.23
N ASN A 270 1.83 21.35 -0.28
CA ASN A 270 0.62 21.12 0.50
C ASN A 270 0.93 20.12 1.63
N PRO A 271 1.26 20.59 2.85
CA PRO A 271 1.64 19.71 3.96
C PRO A 271 0.54 18.71 4.33
N GLN A 272 -0.74 19.10 4.25
CA GLN A 272 -1.86 18.23 4.60
C GLN A 272 -1.93 16.99 3.71
N LYS A 273 -1.76 17.18 2.39
CA LYS A 273 -1.75 16.06 1.43
C LYS A 273 -0.59 15.09 1.71
N ILE A 274 0.58 15.62 2.07
CA ILE A 274 1.75 14.80 2.41
C ILE A 274 1.51 14.06 3.72
N GLU A 275 0.90 14.70 4.70
CA GLU A 275 0.53 14.07 5.96
C GLU A 275 -0.47 12.92 5.74
N ASP A 276 -1.54 13.13 4.98
CA ASP A 276 -2.54 12.09 4.67
C ASP A 276 -1.88 10.90 3.95
N LEU A 277 -1.06 11.17 2.93
CA LEU A 277 -0.31 10.13 2.23
C LEU A 277 0.67 9.42 3.16
N VAL A 278 1.39 10.14 4.01
CA VAL A 278 2.24 9.52 5.02
C VAL A 278 1.43 8.67 5.99
N GLN A 279 0.22 9.10 6.39
CA GLN A 279 -0.64 8.32 7.26
C GLN A 279 -0.97 6.97 6.64
N ASP A 280 -1.33 6.97 5.36
CA ASP A 280 -1.73 5.77 4.62
C ASP A 280 -0.56 4.84 4.27
N TYR A 281 0.64 5.38 4.12
CA TYR A 281 1.83 4.59 3.81
C TYR A 281 2.70 4.26 5.02
N TYR A 282 2.51 4.91 6.17
CA TYR A 282 3.28 4.65 7.40
C TYR A 282 3.21 3.16 7.77
N GLU A 283 2.04 2.56 7.60
CA GLU A 283 1.85 1.13 7.82
C GLU A 283 2.64 0.27 6.82
N ASN A 284 2.95 0.77 5.61
CA ASN A 284 3.81 0.07 4.63
C ASN A 284 5.30 0.10 5.02
N ILE A 285 5.71 1.01 5.92
CA ILE A 285 7.12 1.15 6.37
C ILE A 285 7.47 0.09 7.42
N LEU A 286 6.48 -0.28 8.26
CA LEU A 286 6.63 -1.05 9.49
C LEU A 286 6.31 -2.54 9.34
#